data_AF-A0A7X7HY18-F1
#
_entry.id   AF-A0A7X7HY18-F1
#
_cell.length_a   1.000
_cell.length_b   1.000
_cell.length_c   1.000
_cell.angle_alpha   90.00
_cell.angle_beta   90.00
_cell.angle_gamma   90.00
#
_symmetry.space_group_name_H-M   'P 1'
#
loop_
_entity.id
_entity.type
_entity.pdbx_description
1 polymer ?
#
loop_
_entity_poly.entity_id
_entity_poly.type
_entity_poly.pdbx_seq_one_letter_code
_entity_poly.pdbx_strand_id
1 'polypeptide(L)' 'MTEVKIRKGESVEKALRRLKKKLDREGIMRDIRAKRHFEKPSEKRRRKAARARINARRATREAAL' A
#
# COMPACT_ATOMS: atom_id res chain seq x y z
N MET A 1 -13.15 2.22 -4.03
CA MET A 1 -13.47 0.83 -4.40
C MET A 1 -12.73 0.51 -5.70
N THR A 2 -11.81 -0.45 -5.65
CA THR A 2 -11.02 -0.90 -6.81
C THR A 2 -11.86 -1.74 -7.76
N GLU A 3 -12.10 -1.24 -8.97
CA GLU A 3 -12.61 -2.04 -10.09
C GLU A 3 -11.52 -2.19 -11.17
N VAL A 4 -11.45 -3.35 -11.82
CA VAL A 4 -10.61 -3.60 -13.00
C VAL A 4 -11.50 -4.18 -14.09
N LYS A 5 -11.73 -3.40 -15.16
CA LYS A 5 -12.50 -3.84 -16.33
C LYS A 5 -11.62 -4.69 -17.24
N ILE A 6 -12.08 -5.89 -17.56
CA ILE A 6 -11.39 -6.83 -18.46
C ILE A 6 -11.67 -6.41 -19.91
N ARG A 7 -10.64 -6.33 -20.75
CA ARG A 7 -10.80 -6.03 -22.19
C ARG A 7 -11.05 -7.33 -22.96
N LYS A 8 -11.81 -7.27 -24.07
CA LYS A 8 -12.05 -8.44 -24.95
C LYS A 8 -10.70 -8.97 -25.46
N GLY A 9 -10.42 -10.25 -25.20
CA GLY A 9 -9.15 -10.91 -25.56
C GLY A 9 -8.09 -10.96 -24.44
N GLU A 10 -8.37 -10.42 -23.25
CA GLU A 10 -7.45 -10.51 -22.12
C GLU A 10 -7.65 -11.81 -21.31
N SER A 11 -6.54 -12.52 -21.03
CA SER A 11 -6.56 -13.66 -20.11
C SER A 11 -6.95 -13.19 -18.70
N VAL A 12 -7.85 -13.95 -18.06
CA VAL A 12 -8.33 -13.73 -16.69
C VAL A 12 -7.17 -13.56 -15.70
N GLU A 13 -6.08 -14.29 -15.90
CA GLU A 13 -4.90 -14.23 -15.02
C GLU A 13 -4.20 -12.85 -15.06
N LYS A 14 -4.13 -12.21 -16.23
CA LYS A 14 -3.57 -10.85 -16.36
C LYS A 14 -4.46 -9.82 -15.66
N ALA A 15 -5.78 -9.98 -15.74
CA ALA A 15 -6.71 -9.12 -15.03
C ALA A 15 -6.55 -9.25 -13.50
N LEU A 16 -6.44 -10.48 -12.98
CA LEU A 16 -6.18 -10.73 -11.55
C LEU A 16 -4.87 -10.12 -11.07
N ARG A 17 -3.80 -10.23 -11.86
CA ARG A 17 -2.51 -9.61 -11.53
C ARG A 17 -2.59 -8.09 -11.43
N ARG A 18 -3.32 -7.44 -12.34
CA ARG A 18 -3.55 -5.98 -12.29
C ARG A 18 -4.40 -5.59 -11.08
N LEU A 19 -5.44 -6.36 -10.77
CA LEU A 19 -6.27 -6.14 -9.60
C LEU A 19 -5.43 -6.23 -8.32
N LYS A 20 -4.60 -7.26 -8.18
CA LYS A 20 -3.68 -7.40 -7.04
C LYS A 20 -2.74 -6.19 -6.92
N LYS A 21 -2.10 -5.77 -8.01
CA LYS A 21 -1.25 -4.57 -8.02
C LYS A 21 -2.00 -3.30 -7.63
N LYS A 22 -3.27 -3.15 -8.06
CA LYS A 22 -4.12 -2.01 -7.72
C LYS A 22 -4.49 -2.02 -6.23
N LEU A 23 -4.85 -3.18 -5.67
CA LEU A 23 -5.11 -3.37 -4.24
C LEU A 23 -3.88 -3.08 -3.37
N ASP A 24 -2.70 -3.53 -3.82
CA ASP A 24 -1.44 -3.26 -3.13
C ASP A 24 -1.08 -1.76 -3.18
N ARG A 25 -1.29 -1.11 -4.32
CA ARG A 25 -1.07 0.34 -4.48
C ARG A 25 -2.01 1.18 -3.64
N GLU A 26 -3.29 0.80 -3.58
CA GLU A 26 -4.26 1.46 -2.70
C GLU A 26 -3.99 1.18 -1.22
N GLY A 27 -3.13 0.21 -0.89
CA GLY A 27 -2.74 -0.06 0.49
C GLY A 27 -3.85 -0.63 1.35
N ILE A 28 -4.92 -1.17 0.74
CA ILE A 28 -6.12 -1.65 1.43
C ILE A 28 -5.76 -2.68 2.50
N MET A 29 -4.83 -3.60 2.21
CA MET A 29 -4.35 -4.58 3.18
C MET A 29 -3.65 -3.94 4.39
N ARG A 30 -2.92 -2.84 4.18
CA ARG A 30 -2.25 -2.09 5.25
C ARG A 30 -3.26 -1.36 6.12
N ASP A 31 -4.31 -0.83 5.50
CA ASP A 31 -5.39 -0.12 6.20
C ASP A 31 -6.24 -1.06 7.02
N ILE A 32 -6.59 -2.24 6.48
CA ILE A 32 -7.27 -3.30 7.22
C ILE A 32 -6.46 -3.64 8.46
N ARG A 33 -5.15 -3.95 8.32
CA ARG A 33 -4.30 -4.28 9.47
C ARG A 33 -4.20 -3.14 10.49
N ALA A 34 -4.16 -1.88 10.02
CA ALA A 34 -4.09 -0.71 10.89
C ALA A 34 -5.39 -0.43 11.65
N LYS A 35 -6.53 -0.87 11.12
CA LYS A 35 -7.86 -0.65 11.71
C LYS A 35 -8.39 -1.86 12.50
N ARG A 36 -7.66 -2.98 12.55
CA ARG A 36 -8.06 -4.20 13.28
C ARG A 36 -8.26 -3.99 14.78
N HIS A 37 -7.56 -3.03 15.37
CA HIS A 37 -7.66 -2.69 16.78
C HIS A 37 -7.63 -1.17 16.95
N PHE A 38 -8.16 -0.69 18.07
CA PHE A 38 -8.06 0.72 18.42
C PHE A 38 -6.60 1.09 18.70
N GLU A 39 -6.09 2.09 17.96
CA GLU A 39 -4.78 2.68 18.17
C GLU A 39 -4.96 4.05 18.82
N LYS A 40 -4.35 4.27 19.99
CA LYS A 40 -4.38 5.58 20.67
C LYS A 40 -3.80 6.67 19.75
N PRO A 41 -4.27 7.93 19.83
CA PRO A 41 -3.76 9.03 18.98
C PRO A 41 -2.25 9.26 19.09
N SER A 42 -1.65 9.04 20.28
CA SER A 42 -0.21 9.10 20.50
C SER A 42 0.54 8.01 19.72
N GLU A 43 0.06 6.77 19.80
CA GLU A 43 0.61 5.62 19.08
C GLU A 43 0.56 5.81 17.56
N LYS A 44 -0.57 6.32 17.06
CA LYS A 44 -0.75 6.66 15.64
C LYS A 44 0.27 7.70 15.16
N ARG A 45 0.51 8.75 15.97
CA ARG A 45 1.53 9.78 15.69
C ARG A 45 2.94 9.18 15.68
N ARG A 46 3.28 8.36 16.67
CA ARG A 46 4.58 7.68 16.77
C ARG A 46 4.83 6.77 15.56
N ARG A 47 3.84 5.95 15.18
CA ARG A 47 3.91 5.06 14.01
C ARG A 47 4.08 5.85 12.71
N LYS A 48 3.39 6.98 12.54
CA LYS A 48 3.52 7.86 11.36
C LYS A 48 4.94 8.44 11.27
N ALA A 49 5.48 8.96 12.38
CA ALA A 49 6.83 9.50 12.43
C ALA A 49 7.91 8.45 12.12
N ALA A 50 7.79 7.25 12.70
CA ALA A 50 8.71 6.14 12.43
C ALA A 50 8.70 5.74 10.94
N ARG A 51 7.52 5.63 10.33
CA ARG A 51 7.37 5.34 8.90
C ARG A 51 7.98 6.43 8.01
N ALA A 52 7.80 7.70 8.35
CA ALA A 52 8.40 8.81 7.61
C ALA A 52 9.93 8.76 7.64
N ARG A 53 10.53 8.49 8.81
CA ARG A 53 11.99 8.33 8.96
C ARG A 53 12.53 7.18 8.11
N ILE A 54 11.85 6.03 8.11
CA ILE A 54 12.25 4.87 7.30
C ILE A 54 12.18 5.20 5.81
N ASN A 55 11.11 5.86 5.35
CA ASN A 55 10.95 6.25 3.96
C ASN A 55 12.01 7.27 3.52
N ALA A 56 12.30 8.27 4.36
CA ALA A 56 13.34 9.26 4.10
C ALA A 56 14.72 8.59 3.93
N ARG A 57 15.08 7.65 4.83
CA ARG A 57 16.33 6.89 4.72
C ARG A 57 16.42 6.04 3.46
N ARG A 58 15.30 5.49 2.99
CA ARG A 58 15.24 4.73 1.73
C ARG A 58 15.46 5.65 0.54
N ALA A 59 14.79 6.80 0.50
CA ALA A 59 14.94 7.77 -0.58
C ALA A 59 16.36 8.33 -0.67
N THR A 60 16.99 8.65 0.47
CA THR A 60 18.39 9.11 0.48
C THR A 60 19.36 8.04 -0.01
N ARG A 61 19.10 6.76 0.30
CA ARG A 61 19.90 5.64 -0.19
C ARG A 61 19.71 5.41 -1.68
N GLU A 62 18.48 5.52 -2.18
CA GLU A 62 18.16 5.41 -3.59
C GLU A 62 18.79 6.53 -4.41
N ALA A 63 18.83 7.76 -3.88
CA ALA A 63 19.47 8.90 -4.53
C ALA A 63 21.01 8.88 -4.50
N ALA A 64 21.61 8.03 -3.65
CA ALA A 64 23.06 7.89 -3.51
C ALA A 64 23.63 6.70 -4.33
N LEU A 65 22.76 5.94 -5.00
CA LEU A 65 23.09 4.89 -5.96
C LEU A 65 22.93 5.42 -7.39
#